data_AF-A0AAJ0IYU3-F1
#
_entry.id   AF-A0AAJ0IYU3-F1
#
_cell.length_a   1.000
_cell.length_b   1.000
_cell.length_c   1.000
_cell.angle_alpha   90.00
_cell.angle_beta   90.00
_cell.angle_gamma   90.00
#
_symmetry.space_group_name_H-M   'P 1'
#
loop_
_entity.id
_entity.type
_entity.pdbx_description
1 polymer ?
#
loop_
_entity_poly.entity_id
_entity_poly.type
_entity_poly.pdbx_seq_one_letter_code
_entity_poly.pdbx_strand_id
1 'polypeptide(L)'
;MATAHAAPPTEFCNVLRAFVDAAPPGQPRSFAFHTVWGTNFKHAEEPALSAKRCDHGGDPAAQAICAYLMKHGQTEFADATVMDAVSCLSSATTFDRSLRLHNAELIFRHEAMNGAATITVTFEDDTQQGGMVFRLQAEHDETAL
;
A
#
# COMPACT_ATOMS: atom_id res chain seq x y z
N MET A 1 12.22 -6.55 -25.59
CA MET A 1 12.55 -7.13 -24.28
C MET A 1 11.82 -6.31 -23.23
N ALA A 2 10.92 -6.93 -22.47
CA ALA A 2 10.29 -6.30 -21.32
C ALA A 2 11.36 -6.01 -20.26
N THR A 3 11.41 -4.79 -19.75
CA THR A 3 12.31 -4.42 -18.66
C THR A 3 11.50 -4.36 -17.38
N ALA A 4 11.91 -5.11 -16.35
CA ALA A 4 11.18 -5.17 -15.08
C ALA A 4 11.23 -3.82 -14.35
N HIS A 5 10.12 -3.46 -13.70
CA HIS A 5 9.99 -2.35 -12.75
C HIS A 5 11.18 -2.32 -11.79
N ALA A 6 11.54 -1.12 -11.31
CA ALA A 6 12.68 -0.98 -10.42
C ALA A 6 12.50 -1.90 -9.19
N ALA A 7 13.61 -2.45 -8.67
CA ALA A 7 13.53 -3.22 -7.44
C ALA A 7 12.97 -2.32 -6.33
N PRO A 8 12.02 -2.82 -5.52
CA PRO A 8 11.39 -2.00 -4.50
C PRO A 8 12.41 -1.59 -3.43
N PRO A 9 12.25 -0.41 -2.80
CA PRO A 9 13.16 0.03 -1.75
C PRO A 9 13.18 -0.95 -0.57
N THR A 10 14.37 -1.40 -0.15
CA THR A 10 14.53 -2.35 0.97
C THR A 10 13.87 -1.87 2.25
N GLU A 11 13.97 -0.57 2.55
CA GLU A 11 13.33 0.03 3.74
C GLU A 11 11.80 -0.12 3.67
N PHE A 12 11.19 0.10 2.50
CA PHE A 12 9.76 -0.07 2.34
C PHE A 12 9.33 -1.53 2.53
N CYS A 13 10.07 -2.48 1.93
CA CYS A 13 9.80 -3.90 2.09
C CYS A 13 9.94 -4.37 3.54
N ASN A 14 10.86 -3.79 4.32
CA ASN A 14 11.01 -4.12 5.73
C ASN A 14 9.80 -3.65 6.54
N VAL A 15 9.34 -2.42 6.31
CA VAL A 15 8.18 -1.87 7.01
C VAL A 15 6.90 -2.61 6.64
N LEU A 16 6.72 -2.98 5.36
CA LEU A 16 5.57 -3.78 4.92
C LEU A 16 5.54 -5.17 5.54
N ARG A 17 6.67 -5.89 5.55
CA ARG A 17 6.74 -7.23 6.17
C ARG A 17 6.46 -7.17 7.67
N ALA A 18 7.05 -6.21 8.37
CA ALA A 18 6.78 -6.01 9.80
C ALA A 18 5.30 -5.71 10.09
N PHE A 19 4.62 -4.98 9.20
CA PHE A 19 3.17 -4.76 9.30
C PHE A 19 2.36 -6.05 9.12
N VAL A 20 2.70 -6.87 8.13
CA VAL A 20 2.03 -8.16 7.91
C VAL A 20 2.27 -9.09 9.10
N ASP A 21 3.50 -9.16 9.62
CA ASP A 21 3.85 -9.98 10.78
C ASP A 21 3.12 -9.56 12.06
N ALA A 22 2.77 -8.28 12.18
CA ALA A 22 2.12 -7.74 13.37
C ALA A 22 0.61 -8.06 13.45
N ALA A 23 -0.03 -8.47 12.35
CA ALA A 23 -1.46 -8.77 12.33
C ALA A 23 -1.78 -10.06 13.14
N PRO A 24 -2.66 -10.00 14.16
CA PRO A 24 -3.10 -11.20 14.87
C PRO A 24 -3.98 -12.09 13.97
N PRO A 25 -4.03 -13.41 14.22
CA PRO A 25 -5.01 -14.31 13.61
C PRO A 25 -6.44 -13.81 13.78
N GLY A 26 -7.22 -13.80 12.69
CA GLY A 26 -8.63 -13.35 12.68
C GLY A 26 -8.85 -11.84 12.90
N GLN A 27 -7.79 -11.04 12.99
CA GLN A 27 -7.89 -9.58 13.16
C GLN A 27 -7.18 -8.88 12.00
N PRO A 28 -7.90 -8.61 10.88
CA PRO A 28 -7.29 -7.96 9.73
C PRO A 28 -6.78 -6.57 10.11
N ARG A 29 -5.58 -6.24 9.66
CA ARG A 29 -5.01 -4.90 9.77
C ARG A 29 -4.99 -4.25 8.42
N SER A 30 -5.21 -2.95 8.37
CA SER A 30 -5.16 -2.19 7.12
C SER A 30 -4.58 -0.80 7.30
N PHE A 31 -4.12 -0.23 6.19
CA PHE A 31 -3.87 1.19 6.05
C PHE A 31 -4.42 1.68 4.72
N ALA A 32 -4.62 2.99 4.59
CA ALA A 32 -4.99 3.64 3.34
C ALA A 32 -4.08 4.84 3.08
N PHE A 33 -3.43 4.87 1.93
CA PHE A 33 -2.60 5.97 1.47
C PHE A 33 -3.31 6.71 0.33
N HIS A 34 -3.66 7.96 0.60
CA HIS A 34 -4.41 8.82 -0.29
C HIS A 34 -3.47 9.82 -0.93
N THR A 35 -3.55 9.98 -2.24
CA THR A 35 -2.73 10.92 -3.01
C THR A 35 -3.58 11.73 -3.98
N VAL A 36 -3.23 13.01 -4.11
CA VAL A 36 -3.84 13.91 -5.08
C VAL A 36 -2.72 14.60 -5.84
N TRP A 37 -2.85 14.65 -7.17
CA TRP A 37 -1.91 15.32 -8.06
C TRP A 37 -2.61 16.44 -8.84
N GLY A 38 -1.95 17.59 -8.95
CA GLY A 38 -2.46 18.78 -9.65
C GLY A 38 -3.48 19.61 -8.85
N THR A 39 -3.85 19.19 -7.65
CA THR A 39 -4.79 19.90 -6.77
C THR A 39 -4.65 19.42 -5.31
N ASN A 40 -5.53 19.88 -4.43
CA ASN A 40 -5.68 19.40 -3.06
C ASN A 40 -6.89 18.46 -2.90
N PHE A 41 -7.05 17.85 -1.74
CA PHE A 41 -8.25 17.08 -1.40
C PHE A 41 -9.53 17.94 -1.50
N LYS A 42 -10.66 17.32 -1.87
CA LYS A 42 -11.95 17.99 -2.16
C LYS A 42 -12.47 18.94 -1.07
N HIS A 43 -12.04 18.77 0.18
CA HIS A 43 -12.49 19.55 1.33
C HIS A 43 -11.38 20.37 1.98
N ALA A 44 -10.22 20.47 1.34
CA ALA A 44 -9.16 21.35 1.80
C ALA A 44 -9.41 22.77 1.30
N GLU A 45 -9.37 23.75 2.20
CA GLU A 45 -9.56 25.16 1.86
C GLU A 45 -8.32 25.75 1.17
N GLU A 46 -7.14 25.21 1.46
CA GLU A 46 -5.88 25.69 0.93
C GLU A 46 -5.58 25.07 -0.44
N PRO A 47 -5.15 25.87 -1.44
CA PRO A 47 -4.68 25.32 -2.70
C PRO A 47 -3.34 24.58 -2.51
N ALA A 48 -3.20 23.43 -3.17
CA ALA A 48 -1.95 22.67 -3.22
C ALA A 48 -1.73 22.12 -4.63
N LEU A 49 -0.48 21.96 -5.04
CA LEU A 49 -0.12 21.30 -6.31
C LEU A 49 -0.15 19.77 -6.20
N SER A 50 -0.03 19.26 -4.98
CA SER A 50 -0.24 17.86 -4.65
C SER A 50 -0.52 17.73 -3.17
N ALA A 51 -1.21 16.67 -2.78
CA ALA A 51 -1.48 16.34 -1.40
C ALA A 51 -1.33 14.84 -1.17
N LYS A 52 -0.94 14.47 0.05
CA LYS A 52 -0.98 13.09 0.50
C LYS A 52 -1.43 13.01 1.94
N ARG A 53 -2.07 11.90 2.27
CA ARG A 53 -2.53 11.56 3.62
C ARG A 53 -2.48 10.06 3.77
N CYS A 54 -2.24 9.59 4.98
CA CYS A 54 -2.29 8.18 5.28
C CYS A 54 -3.16 7.94 6.51
N ASP A 55 -4.10 7.03 6.40
CA ASP A 55 -4.95 6.55 7.49
C ASP A 55 -4.41 5.19 7.97
N HIS A 56 -4.18 5.11 9.27
CA HIS A 56 -3.70 3.91 9.95
C HIS A 56 -4.66 3.40 11.03
N GLY A 57 -5.84 4.02 11.20
CA GLY A 57 -6.88 3.55 12.14
C GLY A 57 -6.43 3.44 13.60
N GLY A 58 -5.35 4.11 14.00
CA GLY A 58 -4.73 3.96 15.32
C GLY A 58 -3.85 2.72 15.50
N ASP A 59 -3.66 1.89 14.47
CA ASP A 59 -2.77 0.74 14.51
C ASP A 59 -1.29 1.18 14.45
N PRO A 60 -0.43 0.80 15.42
CA PRO A 60 0.96 1.22 15.45
C PRO A 60 1.82 0.69 14.28
N ALA A 61 1.50 -0.49 13.75
CA ALA A 61 2.23 -1.06 12.62
C ALA A 61 1.83 -0.35 11.31
N ALA A 62 0.55 -0.04 11.14
CA ALA A 62 0.08 0.81 10.05
C ALA A 62 0.64 2.24 10.15
N GLN A 63 0.82 2.77 11.36
CA GLN A 63 1.44 4.07 11.57
C GLN A 63 2.89 4.11 11.03
N ALA A 64 3.66 3.04 11.18
CA ALA A 64 5.02 2.96 10.63
C ALA A 64 5.02 2.99 9.10
N ILE A 65 4.09 2.28 8.46
CA ILE A 65 3.88 2.38 7.00
C ILE A 65 3.52 3.81 6.62
N CYS A 66 2.55 4.40 7.31
CA CYS A 66 2.10 5.75 7.02
C CYS A 66 3.23 6.77 7.17
N ALA A 67 4.09 6.65 8.18
CA ALA A 67 5.26 7.51 8.33
C ALA A 67 6.20 7.37 7.12
N TYR A 68 6.44 6.15 6.64
CA TYR A 68 7.25 5.91 5.44
C TYR A 68 6.61 6.56 4.20
N LEU A 69 5.32 6.31 3.94
CA LEU A 69 4.61 6.81 2.76
C LEU A 69 4.45 8.34 2.77
N MET A 70 4.19 8.91 3.94
CA MET A 70 4.15 10.37 4.11
C MET A 70 5.52 11.02 3.85
N LYS A 71 6.63 10.29 3.99
CA LYS A 71 7.96 10.81 3.67
C LYS A 71 8.39 10.51 2.23
N HIS A 72 8.13 9.30 1.74
CA HIS A 72 8.72 8.77 0.50
C HIS A 72 7.71 8.48 -0.62
N GLY A 73 6.43 8.34 -0.28
CA GLY A 73 5.36 8.05 -1.23
C GLY A 73 5.19 9.16 -2.26
N GLN A 74 5.08 8.74 -3.53
CA GLN A 74 4.90 9.60 -4.70
C GLN A 74 3.43 9.96 -4.87
N THR A 75 3.13 11.22 -5.18
CA THR A 75 1.76 11.69 -5.44
C THR A 75 1.37 11.58 -6.91
N GLU A 76 2.27 11.95 -7.82
CA GLU A 76 2.06 11.89 -9.28
C GLU A 76 2.04 10.44 -9.83
N PHE A 77 2.90 9.58 -9.27
CA PHE A 77 3.07 8.18 -9.68
C PHE A 77 2.71 7.25 -8.53
N ALA A 78 1.51 7.42 -7.96
CA ALA A 78 1.05 6.64 -6.80
C ALA A 78 1.00 5.12 -7.10
N ASP A 79 0.78 4.75 -8.36
CA ASP A 79 0.81 3.36 -8.82
C ASP A 79 2.17 2.67 -8.61
N ALA A 80 3.28 3.42 -8.66
CA ALA A 80 4.60 2.88 -8.38
C ALA A 80 4.71 2.36 -6.94
N THR A 81 4.10 3.05 -5.97
CA THR A 81 4.07 2.61 -4.57
C THR A 81 3.28 1.30 -4.41
N VAL A 82 2.20 1.13 -5.17
CA VAL A 82 1.39 -0.10 -5.18
C VAL A 82 2.20 -1.26 -5.75
N MET A 83 2.85 -1.06 -6.90
CA MET A 83 3.70 -2.07 -7.52
C MET A 83 4.87 -2.47 -6.61
N ASP A 84 5.52 -1.49 -5.98
CA ASP A 84 6.58 -1.76 -5.00
C ASP A 84 6.07 -2.61 -3.83
N ALA A 85 4.89 -2.28 -3.29
CA ALA A 85 4.30 -3.03 -2.18
C ALA A 85 4.00 -4.49 -2.54
N VAL A 86 3.42 -4.71 -3.74
CA VAL A 86 3.16 -6.06 -4.25
C VAL A 86 4.45 -6.81 -4.49
N SER A 87 5.47 -6.19 -5.09
CA SER A 87 6.77 -6.83 -5.31
C SER A 87 7.53 -7.13 -4.00
N CYS A 88 7.32 -6.34 -2.94
CA CYS A 88 7.87 -6.65 -1.61
C CYS A 88 7.25 -7.91 -0.98
N LEU A 89 5.93 -8.07 -1.11
CA LEU A 89 5.18 -9.11 -0.40
C LEU A 89 4.93 -10.37 -1.25
N SER A 90 4.96 -10.25 -2.58
CA SER A 90 4.93 -11.35 -3.54
C SER A 90 6.20 -11.30 -4.37
N SER A 91 7.30 -11.84 -3.83
CA SER A 91 8.64 -11.71 -4.43
C SER A 91 8.80 -12.35 -5.81
N ALA A 92 7.89 -13.27 -6.19
CA ALA A 92 7.83 -13.83 -7.53
C ALA A 92 7.07 -12.94 -8.53
N THR A 93 6.36 -11.91 -8.06
CA THR A 93 5.62 -10.97 -8.90
C THR A 93 6.54 -9.84 -9.36
N THR A 94 6.61 -9.68 -10.68
CA THR A 94 7.32 -8.59 -11.33
C THR A 94 6.38 -7.85 -12.26
N PHE A 95 6.55 -6.52 -12.33
CA PHE A 95 5.80 -5.66 -13.23
C PHE A 95 6.70 -5.18 -14.37
N ASP A 96 6.15 -4.95 -15.55
CA ASP A 96 6.88 -4.28 -16.62
C ASP A 96 7.03 -2.78 -16.30
N ARG A 97 8.17 -2.15 -16.62
CA ARG A 97 8.43 -0.72 -16.38
C ARG A 97 7.41 0.22 -17.04
N SER A 98 6.79 -0.20 -18.13
CA SER A 98 5.81 0.60 -18.86
C SER A 98 4.39 0.44 -18.33
N LEU A 99 4.15 -0.51 -17.42
CA LEU A 99 2.84 -0.71 -16.82
C LEU A 99 2.49 0.50 -15.96
N ARG A 100 1.29 1.03 -16.19
CA ARG A 100 0.65 2.02 -15.33
C ARG A 100 -0.61 1.41 -14.75
N LEU A 101 -0.77 1.49 -13.43
CA LEU A 101 -2.02 1.07 -12.81
C LEU A 101 -2.95 2.27 -12.75
N HIS A 102 -4.17 2.12 -13.26
CA HIS A 102 -5.26 3.07 -13.05
C HIS A 102 -6.19 2.57 -11.95
N ASN A 103 -6.40 1.26 -11.90
CA ASN A 103 -7.12 0.56 -10.87
C ASN A 103 -6.51 -0.83 -10.69
N ALA A 104 -6.55 -1.37 -9.48
CA ALA A 104 -6.11 -2.72 -9.18
C ALA A 104 -6.84 -3.29 -7.97
N GLU A 105 -7.12 -4.59 -8.03
CA GLU A 105 -7.48 -5.41 -6.88
C GLU A 105 -6.64 -6.69 -6.99
N LEU A 106 -5.79 -6.94 -6.01
CA LEU A 106 -4.85 -8.05 -6.01
C LEU A 106 -4.95 -8.77 -4.67
N ILE A 107 -5.17 -10.09 -4.74
CA ILE A 107 -5.26 -10.95 -3.56
C ILE A 107 -4.22 -12.05 -3.70
N PHE A 108 -3.32 -12.18 -2.72
CA PHE A 108 -2.26 -13.19 -2.74
C PHE A 108 -1.87 -13.61 -1.32
N ARG A 109 -1.21 -14.76 -1.20
CA ARG A 109 -0.68 -15.24 0.08
C ARG A 109 0.74 -14.76 0.29
N HIS A 110 1.06 -14.35 1.52
CA HIS A 110 2.40 -14.02 1.97
C HIS A 110 2.78 -14.91 3.14
N GLU A 111 3.95 -15.54 3.07
CA GLU A 111 4.50 -16.29 4.19
C GLU A 111 5.12 -15.31 5.20
N ALA A 112 4.46 -15.16 6.35
CA ALA A 112 4.91 -14.30 7.45
C ALA A 112 5.44 -15.15 8.63
N MET A 113 6.11 -14.51 9.58
CA MET A 113 6.73 -15.21 10.72
C MET A 113 5.70 -15.96 11.58
N ASN A 114 4.48 -15.44 11.66
CA ASN A 114 3.40 -15.96 12.50
C ASN A 114 2.41 -16.88 11.74
N GLY A 115 2.72 -17.23 10.49
CA GLY A 115 1.84 -17.99 9.62
C GLY A 115 1.65 -17.31 8.27
N ALA A 116 0.94 -17.99 7.37
CA ALA A 116 0.57 -17.39 6.09
C ALA A 116 -0.53 -16.34 6.29
N ALA A 117 -0.35 -15.18 5.68
CA ALA A 117 -1.36 -14.12 5.62
C ALA A 117 -1.94 -14.00 4.22
N THR A 118 -3.23 -13.73 4.13
CA THR A 118 -3.88 -13.23 2.92
C THR A 118 -3.69 -11.73 2.85
N ILE A 119 -3.06 -11.28 1.76
CA ILE A 119 -2.84 -9.87 1.47
C ILE A 119 -3.85 -9.44 0.42
N THR A 120 -4.60 -8.38 0.72
CA THR A 120 -5.49 -7.71 -0.24
C THR A 120 -4.96 -6.32 -0.51
N VAL A 121 -4.65 -6.01 -1.77
CA VAL A 121 -4.21 -4.70 -2.23
C VAL A 121 -5.28 -4.12 -3.14
N THR A 122 -5.73 -2.91 -2.85
CA THR A 122 -6.59 -2.13 -3.75
C THR A 122 -5.95 -0.81 -4.15
N PHE A 123 -6.17 -0.41 -5.39
CA PHE A 123 -5.79 0.88 -5.91
C PHE A 123 -6.92 1.40 -6.80
N GLU A 124 -7.47 2.57 -6.49
CA GLU A 124 -8.66 3.09 -7.15
C GLU A 124 -8.78 4.61 -6.97
N ASP A 125 -9.72 5.22 -7.68
CA ASP A 125 -10.09 6.63 -7.47
C ASP A 125 -10.68 6.83 -6.06
N ASP A 126 -10.15 7.79 -5.31
CA ASP A 126 -10.74 8.22 -4.04
C ASP A 126 -11.90 9.18 -4.33
N THR A 127 -13.09 8.61 -4.54
CA THR A 127 -14.29 9.42 -4.83
C THR A 127 -14.69 10.34 -3.67
N GLN A 128 -14.33 10.00 -2.43
CA GLN A 128 -14.67 10.80 -1.25
C GLN A 128 -13.74 12.00 -1.10
N GLN A 129 -12.44 11.81 -1.29
CA GLN A 129 -11.43 12.84 -0.99
C GLN A 129 -10.84 13.46 -2.25
N GLY A 130 -11.08 12.87 -3.42
CA GLY A 130 -10.42 13.18 -4.68
C GLY A 130 -9.06 12.49 -4.80
N GLY A 131 -8.60 12.29 -6.04
CA GLY A 131 -7.32 11.64 -6.34
C GLY A 131 -7.40 10.12 -6.30
N MET A 132 -6.34 9.48 -5.83
CA MET A 132 -6.19 8.02 -5.76
C MET A 132 -6.09 7.55 -4.31
N VAL A 133 -6.50 6.31 -4.06
CA VAL A 133 -6.28 5.61 -2.80
C VAL A 133 -5.63 4.26 -3.04
N PHE A 134 -4.52 4.01 -2.34
CA PHE A 134 -3.90 2.70 -2.19
C PHE A 134 -4.27 2.14 -0.81
N ARG A 135 -4.87 0.96 -0.76
CA ARG A 135 -5.12 0.22 0.48
C ARG A 135 -4.39 -1.10 0.45
N LEU A 136 -3.93 -1.52 1.62
CA LEU A 136 -3.42 -2.86 1.84
C LEU A 136 -3.98 -3.37 3.15
N GLN A 137 -4.56 -4.57 3.08
CA GLN A 137 -5.04 -5.33 4.22
C GLN A 137 -4.23 -6.62 4.34
N ALA A 138 -3.87 -6.97 5.58
CA ALA A 138 -3.25 -8.24 5.93
C ALA A 138 -4.14 -8.98 6.93
N GLU A 139 -4.44 -10.23 6.63
CA GLU A 139 -5.28 -11.10 7.46
C GLU A 139 -4.62 -12.46 7.60
N HIS A 140 -4.34 -12.88 8.83
CA HIS A 140 -3.85 -14.23 9.11
C HIS A 140 -5.02 -15.18 9.32
N ASP A 141 -4.90 -16.39 8.78
CA ASP A 141 -5.89 -17.46 8.97
C ASP A 141 -6.15 -17.65 10.47
N GLU A 142 -7.43 -17.75 10.86
CA GLU A 142 -7.78 -18.12 12.23
C GLU A 142 -7.19 -19.51 12.53
N THR A 143 -6.32 -19.61 13.54
CA THR A 143 -5.95 -20.93 14.06
C THR A 143 -7.20 -21.53 14.70
N ALA A 144 -7.81 -22.50 14.02
CA ALA A 144 -8.82 -23.36 14.60
C ALA A 144 -8.24 -24.04 15.85
N LEU A 145 -8.70 -23.59 17.02
CA LEU A 145 -8.41 -24.19 18.33
C LEU A 145 -9.15 -25.52 18.50
#